data_AF-G5S9C3-F1
#
_entry.id   AF-G5S9C3-F1
#
_cell.length_a   1.000
_cell.length_b   1.000
_cell.length_c   1.000
_cell.angle_alpha   90.00
_cell.angle_beta   90.00
_cell.angle_gamma   90.00
#
_symmetry.space_group_name_H-M   'P 1'
#
loop_
_entity.id
_entity.type
_entity.pdbx_description
1 polymer ?
#
loop_
_entity_poly.entity_id
_entity_poly.type
_entity_poly.pdbx_seq_one_letter_code
_entity_poly.pdbx_strand_id
1 'polypeptide(L)'
;MTLAEKLGCGVNDLPLSLVLSWFEQKAIVILLTLLSLGVKNIVTGPTAPGFFTPDLLAILNEKFGLRSVTTVEEDMKQLLSA
;
A
#
# COMPACT_ATOMS: atom_id res chain seq x y z
N MET A 1 -12.78 2.56 -7.59
CA MET A 1 -14.09 3.03 -7.07
C MET A 1 -15.23 2.17 -7.59
N THR A 2 -15.44 2.06 -8.90
CA THR A 2 -16.59 1.32 -9.48
C THR A 2 -16.76 -0.12 -8.97
N LEU A 3 -15.67 -0.88 -8.78
CA LEU A 3 -15.77 -2.24 -8.25
C LEU A 3 -16.32 -2.26 -6.81
N ALA A 4 -15.87 -1.36 -5.94
CA ALA A 4 -16.35 -1.25 -4.55
C ALA A 4 -17.84 -0.88 -4.52
N GLU A 5 -18.25 0.07 -5.37
CA GLU A 5 -19.67 0.43 -5.53
C GLU A 5 -20.52 -0.76 -6.00
N LYS A 6 -20.02 -1.55 -6.95
CA LYS A 6 -20.73 -2.74 -7.46
C LYS A 6 -20.86 -3.86 -6.43
N LEU A 7 -19.90 -3.95 -5.50
CA LEU A 7 -19.90 -4.92 -4.42
C LEU A 7 -20.53 -4.40 -3.13
N GLY A 8 -20.93 -3.12 -3.09
CA GLY A 8 -21.55 -2.50 -1.92
C GLY A 8 -20.63 -2.40 -0.70
N CYS A 9 -19.31 -2.30 -0.91
CA CYS A 9 -18.32 -2.25 0.16
C CYS A 9 -17.39 -1.01 0.05
N GLY A 10 -16.58 -0.75 1.08
CA GLY A 10 -15.54 0.27 1.02
C GLY A 10 -14.38 -0.15 0.12
N VAL A 11 -13.58 0.81 -0.36
CA VAL A 11 -12.42 0.54 -1.23
C VAL A 11 -11.41 -0.40 -0.58
N ASN A 12 -11.23 -0.28 0.75
CA ASN A 12 -10.32 -1.11 1.52
C ASN A 12 -10.91 -2.48 1.91
N ASP A 13 -12.22 -2.70 1.66
CA ASP A 13 -12.92 -3.97 1.89
C ASP A 13 -13.00 -4.82 0.61
N LEU A 14 -12.38 -4.35 -0.48
CA LEU A 14 -12.25 -5.13 -1.69
C LEU A 14 -11.31 -6.31 -1.44
N PRO A 15 -11.57 -7.49 -2.04
CA PRO A 15 -10.64 -8.61 -2.05
C PRO A 15 -9.46 -8.31 -3.01
N LEU A 16 -8.69 -7.27 -2.68
CA LEU A 16 -7.65 -6.69 -3.50
C LEU A 16 -6.44 -6.36 -2.62
N SER A 17 -5.32 -6.97 -2.97
CA SER A 17 -4.01 -6.67 -2.40
C SER A 17 -3.20 -5.76 -3.33
N LEU A 18 -2.62 -4.68 -2.80
CA LEU A 18 -1.84 -3.71 -3.58
C LEU A 18 -0.35 -3.80 -3.25
N VAL A 19 0.42 -4.35 -4.19
CA VAL A 19 1.89 -4.36 -4.15
C VAL A 19 2.41 -3.37 -5.18
N LEU A 20 2.96 -2.25 -4.72
CA LEU A 20 3.42 -1.14 -5.54
C LEU A 20 4.95 -1.10 -5.60
N SER A 21 5.48 -1.57 -6.74
CA SER A 21 6.89 -1.41 -7.09
C SER A 21 7.15 0.01 -7.60
N TRP A 22 8.22 0.63 -7.12
CA TRP A 22 8.60 1.98 -7.53
C TRP A 22 10.06 2.04 -8.01
N PHE A 23 10.37 3.10 -8.76
CA PHE A 23 11.73 3.42 -9.19
C PHE A 23 11.94 4.94 -9.26
N GLU A 24 10.98 5.67 -9.84
CA GLU A 24 11.06 7.10 -10.07
C GLU A 24 9.94 7.88 -9.35
N GLN A 25 10.01 9.21 -9.42
CA GLN A 25 9.19 10.13 -8.65
C GLN A 25 7.68 10.09 -8.99
N LYS A 26 7.27 9.72 -10.21
CA LYS A 26 5.84 9.60 -10.55
C LYS A 26 5.20 8.44 -9.79
N ALA A 27 5.92 7.35 -9.51
CA ALA A 27 5.44 6.30 -8.62
C ALA A 27 5.15 6.83 -7.19
N ILE A 28 5.93 7.80 -6.73
CA ILE A 28 5.69 8.48 -5.44
C ILE A 28 4.41 9.32 -5.51
N VAL A 29 4.18 10.03 -6.62
CA VAL A 29 2.92 10.78 -6.82
C VAL A 29 1.71 9.84 -6.83
N ILE A 30 1.83 8.66 -7.45
CA ILE A 30 0.79 7.64 -7.43
C ILE A 30 0.53 7.16 -6.00
N LEU A 31 1.58 6.84 -5.24
CA LEU A 31 1.46 6.45 -3.83
C LEU A 31 0.74 7.52 -3.02
N LEU A 32 1.17 8.79 -3.10
CA LEU A 32 0.53 9.90 -2.39
C LEU A 32 -0.93 10.10 -2.80
N THR A 33 -1.26 9.88 -4.08
CA THR A 33 -2.64 9.95 -4.56
C THR A 33 -3.49 8.84 -3.94
N LEU A 34 -2.99 7.61 -3.87
CA LEU A 34 -3.67 6.49 -3.22
C LEU A 34 -3.89 6.76 -1.72
N LEU A 35 -2.87 7.26 -1.02
CA LEU A 35 -2.98 7.64 0.40
C LEU A 35 -4.00 8.77 0.61
N SER A 36 -4.03 9.77 -0.27
CA SER A 36 -5.01 10.87 -0.24
C SER A 36 -6.44 10.38 -0.46
N LEU A 37 -6.64 9.38 -1.33
CA LEU A 37 -7.92 8.71 -1.53
C LEU A 37 -8.31 7.76 -0.39
N GLY A 38 -7.48 7.63 0.64
CA GLY A 38 -7.73 6.78 1.80
C GLY A 38 -7.51 5.29 1.55
N VAL A 39 -6.78 4.92 0.50
CA VAL A 39 -6.36 3.54 0.25
C VAL A 39 -5.33 3.13 1.31
N LYS A 40 -5.55 1.96 1.90
CA LYS A 40 -4.73 1.41 3.00
C LYS A 40 -4.05 0.10 2.61
N ASN A 41 -3.13 -0.35 3.46
CA ASN A 41 -2.45 -1.64 3.41
C ASN A 41 -1.66 -1.87 2.11
N ILE A 42 -1.09 -0.80 1.55
CA ILE A 42 -0.20 -0.88 0.38
C ILE A 42 1.13 -1.47 0.83
N VAL A 43 1.64 -2.45 0.08
CA VAL A 43 3.00 -2.97 0.23
C VAL A 43 3.89 -2.33 -0.83
N THR A 44 5.05 -1.80 -0.46
CA THR A 44 5.95 -1.09 -1.39
C THR A 44 7.37 -1.64 -1.40
N GLY A 45 8.03 -1.58 -2.56
CA GLY A 45 9.38 -2.11 -2.74
C GLY A 45 10.01 -1.73 -4.08
N PRO A 46 11.26 -2.17 -4.35
CA PRO A 46 12.03 -3.12 -3.54
C PRO A 46 12.70 -2.51 -2.29
N THR A 47 12.92 -1.19 -2.26
CA THR A 47 13.53 -0.48 -1.12
C THR A 47 12.70 0.73 -0.75
N ALA A 48 12.80 1.24 0.48
CA ALA A 48 12.20 2.53 0.79
C ALA A 48 12.92 3.66 0.01
N PRO A 49 12.21 4.69 -0.47
CA PRO A 49 12.84 5.88 -1.02
C PRO A 49 13.78 6.53 0.00
N GLY A 50 14.91 7.08 -0.44
CA GLY A 50 15.91 7.66 0.47
C GLY A 50 15.42 8.84 1.31
N PHE A 51 14.29 9.45 0.95
CA PHE A 51 13.64 10.52 1.72
C PHE A 51 12.63 10.01 2.76
N PHE A 52 12.39 8.70 2.85
CA PHE A 52 11.57 8.10 3.91
C PHE A 52 12.42 7.87 5.15
N THR A 53 12.24 8.74 6.15
CA THR A 53 12.83 8.53 7.47
C THR A 53 12.08 7.43 8.23
N PRO A 54 12.73 6.80 9.23
CA PRO A 54 12.06 5.79 10.07
C PRO A 54 10.78 6.32 10.74
N ASP A 55 10.80 7.54 11.26
CA ASP A 55 9.63 8.16 11.91
C ASP A 55 8.48 8.38 10.92
N LEU A 56 8.80 8.82 9.70
CA LEU A 56 7.79 8.98 8.65
C LEU A 56 7.18 7.64 8.26
N LEU A 57 8.00 6.60 8.09
CA LEU A 57 7.53 5.24 7.82
C LEU A 57 6.62 4.71 8.93
N ALA A 58 6.97 4.94 10.20
CA ALA A 58 6.14 4.56 11.34
C ALA A 58 4.77 5.23 11.30
N ILE A 59 4.73 6.55 11.04
CA ILE A 59 3.47 7.30 10.92
C ILE A 59 2.63 6.80 9.73
N LEU A 60 3.26 6.53 8.58
CA LEU A 60 2.57 6.01 7.40
C LEU A 60 2.03 4.59 7.63
N ASN A 61 2.77 3.76 8.37
CA ASN A 61 2.31 2.43 8.78
C ASN A 61 1.12 2.54 9.74
N GLU A 62 1.21 3.36 10.79
CA GLU A 62 0.15 3.54 11.78
C GLU A 62 -1.15 4.06 11.13
N LYS A 63 -1.05 5.06 10.25
CA LYS A 63 -2.22 5.72 9.66
C LYS A 63 -2.82 4.95 8.48
N PHE A 64 -1.97 4.36 7.64
CA PHE A 64 -2.37 3.79 6.35
C PHE A 64 -2.03 2.31 6.18
N GLY A 65 -1.34 1.67 7.12
CA GLY A 65 -0.87 0.30 6.97
C GLY A 65 0.23 0.14 5.90
N LEU A 66 0.87 1.24 5.49
CA LEU A 66 1.95 1.19 4.50
C LEU A 66 3.12 0.39 5.08
N ARG A 67 3.59 -0.61 4.33
CA ARG A 67 4.76 -1.40 4.72
C ARG A 67 5.64 -1.76 3.54
N SER A 68 6.89 -2.11 3.82
CA SER A 68 7.78 -2.67 2.79
C SER A 68 7.48 -4.14 2.52
N VAL A 69 7.87 -4.60 1.33
CA VAL A 69 7.98 -6.03 1.01
C VAL A 69 8.93 -6.75 1.99
N THR A 70 8.69 -8.03 2.26
CA THR A 70 9.59 -8.89 3.04
C THR A 70 10.11 -10.04 2.19
N THR A 71 9.81 -11.28 2.55
CA THR A 71 10.03 -12.47 1.72
C THR A 71 8.77 -12.76 0.91
N VAL A 72 8.94 -13.42 -0.23
CA VAL A 72 7.82 -13.77 -1.11
C VAL A 72 6.79 -14.61 -0.37
N GLU A 73 7.24 -15.60 0.41
CA GLU A 73 6.38 -16.51 1.16
C GLU A 73 5.55 -15.78 2.23
N GLU A 74 6.17 -14.88 2.99
CA GLU A 74 5.48 -14.08 4.02
C GLU A 74 4.48 -13.11 3.40
N ASP A 75 4.89 -12.39 2.36
CA ASP A 75 4.01 -11.44 1.67
C ASP A 75 2.82 -12.14 1.05
N MET A 76 3.03 -13.25 0.35
CA MET A 76 1.94 -14.04 -0.24
C MET A 76 0.97 -14.56 0.80
N LYS A 77 1.48 -15.04 1.95
CA LYS A 77 0.63 -15.51 3.06
C LYS A 77 -0.25 -14.39 3.61
N GLN A 78 0.30 -13.19 3.83
CA GLN A 78 -0.46 -12.06 4.34
C GLN A 78 -1.47 -11.54 3.33
N LEU A 79 -1.07 -11.34 2.07
CA LEU A 79 -1.87 -10.72 1.02
C LEU A 79 -3.05 -11.57 0.54
N LEU A 80 -2.96 -12.90 0.67
CA LEU A 80 -4.06 -13.82 0.30
C LEU A 80 -4.96 -14.18 1.48
N SER A 81 -4.57 -13.84 2.70
CA SER A 81 -5.37 -14.07 3.91
C SER A 81 -6.28 -12.91 4.28
N ALA A 82 -6.11 -11.77 3.61
CA ALA A 82 -6.86 -10.53 3.81
C ALA A 82 -8.21 -10.55 3.07
#